data_AF-A0A0Q7Z7V1-F1
#
_entry.id   AF-A0A0Q7Z7V1-F1
#
_cell.length_a   1.000
_cell.length_b   1.000
_cell.length_c   1.000
_cell.angle_alpha   90.00
_cell.angle_beta   90.00
_cell.angle_gamma   90.00
#
_symmetry.space_group_name_H-M   'P 1'
#
loop_
_entity.id
_entity.type
_entity.pdbx_description
1 polymer ?
#
loop_
_entity_poly.entity_id
_entity_poly.type
_entity_poly.pdbx_seq_one_letter_code
_entity_poly.pdbx_strand_id
1 'polypeptide(L)'
;MVYMTKHAVISARIDADLLAKLDRIAAFNERSRAWVIGRLLESAATKELEFVDFIQVGLDDIAAGRVVPHEQVVAEIEARIAGRKAA
;
A
#
# COMPACT_ATOMS: atom_id res chain seq x y z
N MET A 1 -18.53 -29.19 -4.15
CA MET A 1 -17.13 -28.95 -4.57
C MET A 1 -16.48 -28.11 -3.48
N VAL A 2 -15.71 -28.73 -2.57
CA VAL A 2 -15.01 -27.99 -1.52
C VAL A 2 -13.77 -27.38 -2.18
N TYR A 3 -13.74 -26.06 -2.32
CA TYR A 3 -12.54 -25.35 -2.75
C TYR A 3 -11.50 -25.52 -1.63
N MET A 4 -10.57 -26.47 -1.82
CA MET A 4 -9.44 -26.61 -0.91
C MET A 4 -8.58 -25.36 -1.09
N THR A 5 -8.58 -24.47 -0.10
CA THR A 5 -7.69 -23.30 -0.07
C THR A 5 -6.26 -23.83 -0.09
N LYS A 6 -5.61 -23.81 -1.26
CA LYS A 6 -4.22 -24.24 -1.37
C LYS A 6 -3.36 -23.22 -0.61
N HIS A 7 -2.98 -23.56 0.61
CA HIS A 7 -1.98 -22.78 1.33
C HIS A 7 -0.65 -22.88 0.57
N ALA A 8 -0.13 -21.73 0.14
CA ALA A 8 1.21 -21.62 -0.41
C ALA A 8 2.23 -21.43 0.72
N VAL A 9 3.36 -22.10 0.63
CA VAL A 9 4.47 -21.93 1.58
C VAL A 9 5.45 -20.90 1.03
N ILE A 10 5.74 -19.88 1.83
CA ILE A 10 6.74 -18.86 1.51
C ILE A 10 7.93 -19.08 2.45
N SER A 11 9.12 -19.23 1.87
CA SER A 11 10.39 -19.27 2.63
C SER A 11 11.14 -17.97 2.40
N ALA A 12 11.48 -17.28 3.49
CA ALA A 12 12.20 -16.01 3.46
C ALA A 12 13.42 -16.07 4.38
N ARG A 13 14.50 -15.42 3.98
CA ARG A 13 15.66 -15.20 4.86
C ARG A 13 15.38 -13.97 5.71
N ILE A 14 15.49 -14.11 7.02
CA ILE A 14 15.32 -13.04 7.99
C ILE A 14 16.51 -13.05 8.95
N ASP A 15 16.87 -11.89 9.47
CA ASP A 15 17.87 -11.78 10.53
C ASP A 15 17.30 -12.19 11.91
N ALA A 16 18.20 -12.35 12.88
CA ALA A 16 17.84 -12.77 14.23
C ALA A 16 16.97 -11.74 14.96
N ASP A 17 17.15 -10.44 14.68
CA ASP A 17 16.41 -9.36 15.32
C ASP A 17 14.93 -9.37 14.88
N LEU A 18 14.69 -9.58 13.58
CA LEU A 18 13.35 -9.73 13.04
C LEU A 18 12.69 -11.01 13.56
N LEU A 19 13.42 -12.12 13.65
CA LEU A 19 12.90 -13.35 14.25
C LEU A 19 12.46 -13.13 15.70
N ALA A 20 13.28 -12.46 16.52
CA ALA A 20 12.95 -12.18 17.92
C ALA A 20 11.71 -11.28 18.07
N LYS A 21 11.55 -10.28 17.18
CA LYS A 21 10.33 -9.45 17.13
C LYS A 21 9.10 -10.30 16.81
N LEU A 22 9.19 -11.20 15.82
CA LEU A 22 8.09 -12.08 15.44
C LEU A 22 7.73 -13.07 16.57
N ASP A 23 8.72 -13.62 17.27
CA ASP A 23 8.51 -14.50 18.42
C ASP A 23 7.76 -13.77 19.56
N ARG A 24 8.15 -12.52 19.87
CA ARG A 24 7.47 -11.70 20.88
C ARG A 24 6.02 -11.41 20.50
N ILE A 25 5.75 -11.08 19.24
CA ILE A 25 4.38 -10.83 18.75
C ILE A 25 3.55 -12.11 18.82
N ALA A 26 4.11 -13.24 18.37
CA ALA A 26 3.44 -14.53 18.41
C ALA A 26 3.06 -14.94 19.83
N ALA A 27 3.98 -14.79 20.79
CA ALA A 27 3.73 -15.05 22.21
C ALA A 27 2.63 -14.16 22.78
N PHE A 28 2.66 -12.85 22.49
CA PHE A 28 1.63 -11.91 22.96
C PHE A 28 0.23 -12.23 22.41
N ASN A 29 0.14 -12.71 21.17
CA ASN A 29 -1.14 -13.06 20.54
C ASN A 29 -1.59 -14.51 20.84
N GLU A 30 -0.79 -15.31 21.54
CA GLU A 30 -1.01 -16.76 21.73
C GLU A 30 -1.23 -17.50 20.39
N ARG A 31 -0.47 -17.12 19.36
CA ARG A 31 -0.57 -17.67 18.00
C ARG A 31 0.78 -18.13 17.48
N SER A 32 0.77 -18.89 16.40
CA SER A 32 2.00 -19.30 15.71
C SER A 32 2.63 -18.13 14.96
N ARG A 33 3.94 -18.20 14.76
CA ARG A 33 4.66 -17.26 13.87
C ARG A 33 4.06 -17.20 12.47
N ALA A 34 3.68 -18.35 11.92
CA ALA A 34 3.08 -18.42 10.58
C ALA A 34 1.79 -17.61 10.50
N TRP A 35 0.96 -17.63 11.55
CA TRP A 35 -0.23 -16.80 11.64
C TRP A 35 0.10 -15.30 11.67
N VAL A 36 1.10 -14.91 12.49
CA VAL A 36 1.55 -13.51 12.57
C VAL A 36 2.08 -13.03 11.21
N ILE A 37 2.95 -13.83 10.57
CA ILE A 37 3.53 -13.51 9.27
C ILE A 37 2.44 -13.40 8.20
N GLY A 38 1.49 -14.34 8.16
CA GLY A 38 0.37 -14.30 7.21
C GLY A 38 -0.44 -13.01 7.35
N ARG A 39 -0.83 -12.64 8.57
CA ARG A 39 -1.56 -11.39 8.85
C ARG A 39 -0.76 -10.14 8.46
N LEU A 40 0.54 -10.09 8.78
CA LEU A 40 1.39 -8.95 8.44
C LEU A 40 1.58 -8.83 6.93
N LEU A 41 1.77 -9.97 6.25
CA LEU A 41 1.93 -10.02 4.80
C LEU A 41 0.66 -9.61 4.07
N GLU A 42 -0.52 -10.06 4.53
CA GLU A 42 -1.80 -9.62 3.98
C GLU A 42 -1.95 -8.10 4.08
N SER A 43 -1.71 -7.52 5.26
CA SER A 43 -1.79 -6.07 5.44
C SER A 43 -0.78 -5.30 4.58
N ALA A 44 0.44 -5.83 4.41
CA ALA A 44 1.45 -5.22 3.57
C ALA A 44 1.07 -5.31 2.08
N ALA A 45 0.61 -6.47 1.63
CA ALA A 45 0.21 -6.70 0.24
C ALA A 45 -0.98 -5.83 -0.16
N THR A 46 -1.99 -5.67 0.72
CA THR A 46 -3.12 -4.76 0.45
C THR A 46 -2.64 -3.33 0.22
N LYS A 47 -1.76 -2.81 1.09
CA LYS A 47 -1.25 -1.43 0.97
C LYS A 47 -0.39 -1.24 -0.26
N GLU A 48 0.44 -2.23 -0.59
CA GLU A 48 1.27 -2.18 -1.79
C GLU A 48 0.39 -2.18 -3.04
N LEU A 49 -0.66 -3.00 -3.07
CA LEU A 49 -1.58 -3.04 -4.20
C LEU A 49 -2.38 -1.74 -4.33
N GLU A 50 -2.87 -1.17 -3.22
CA GLU A 50 -3.52 0.16 -3.22
C GLU A 50 -2.60 1.24 -3.83
N PHE A 51 -1.30 1.20 -3.51
CA PHE A 51 -0.32 2.12 -4.06
C PHE A 51 -0.06 1.89 -5.55
N VAL A 52 0.10 0.62 -5.97
CA VAL A 52 0.25 0.24 -7.38
C VAL A 52 -0.97 0.69 -8.19
N ASP A 53 -2.18 0.41 -7.71
CA ASP A 53 -3.42 0.79 -8.37
C ASP A 53 -3.57 2.31 -8.45
N PHE A 54 -3.22 3.04 -7.39
CA PHE A 54 -3.21 4.49 -7.39
C PHE A 54 -2.27 5.08 -8.46
N ILE A 55 -1.05 4.55 -8.59
CA ILE A 55 -0.09 4.98 -9.61
C ILE A 55 -0.61 4.63 -11.02
N GLN A 56 -1.18 3.45 -11.19
CA GLN A 56 -1.62 2.97 -12.50
C GLN A 56 -2.67 3.92 -13.13
N VAL A 57 -3.57 4.50 -12.32
CA VAL A 57 -4.52 5.52 -12.78
C VAL A 57 -3.80 6.71 -13.43
N GLY A 58 -2.74 7.22 -12.79
CA GLY A 58 -1.96 8.33 -13.34
C GLY A 58 -1.19 7.95 -14.60
N LEU A 59 -0.64 6.73 -14.67
CA LEU A 59 0.03 6.21 -15.87
C LEU A 59 -0.96 6.08 -17.04
N ASP A 60 -2.17 5.61 -16.78
CA ASP A 60 -3.23 5.48 -17.78
C ASP A 60 -3.71 6.85 -18.27
N ASP A 61 -3.80 7.85 -17.39
CA ASP A 61 -4.09 9.24 -17.75
C ASP A 61 -3.01 9.83 -18.64
N ILE A 62 -1.73 9.60 -18.33
CA ILE A 62 -0.61 10.02 -19.16
C ILE A 62 -0.68 9.35 -20.54
N ALA A 63 -0.88 8.02 -20.58
CA ALA A 63 -0.96 7.27 -21.83
C ALA A 63 -2.13 7.72 -22.72
N ALA A 64 -3.25 8.11 -22.11
CA ALA A 64 -4.43 8.62 -22.81
C ALA A 64 -4.35 10.13 -23.11
N GLY A 65 -3.28 10.82 -22.72
CA GLY A 65 -3.14 12.27 -22.89
C GLY A 65 -4.08 13.10 -22.00
N ARG A 66 -4.67 12.51 -20.95
CA ARG A 66 -5.52 13.19 -19.95
C ARG A 66 -4.67 13.90 -18.90
N VAL A 67 -3.79 14.79 -19.36
CA VAL A 67 -2.87 15.55 -18.50
C VAL A 67 -3.11 17.05 -18.65
N VAL A 68 -2.79 17.81 -17.60
CA VAL A 68 -2.89 19.27 -17.59
C VAL A 68 -1.48 19.86 -17.53
N PRO A 69 -1.14 20.87 -18.35
CA PRO A 69 0.14 21.55 -18.27
C PRO A 69 0.39 22.19 -16.90
N HIS A 70 1.64 22.19 -16.46
CA HIS A 70 2.01 22.64 -15.12
C HIS A 70 1.64 24.12 -14.87
N GLU A 71 1.85 24.97 -15.86
CA GLU A 71 1.53 26.40 -15.83
C GLU A 71 0.03 26.65 -15.58
N GLN A 72 -0.84 25.80 -16.13
CA GLN A 72 -2.28 25.88 -15.90
C GLN A 72 -2.63 25.49 -14.46
N VAL A 73 -2.02 24.43 -13.93
CA VAL A 73 -2.24 23.99 -12.54
C VAL A 73 -1.85 25.08 -11.55
N VAL A 74 -0.69 25.72 -11.74
CA VAL A 74 -0.22 26.81 -10.87
C VAL A 74 -1.19 27.99 -10.91
N ALA A 75 -1.60 28.42 -12.10
CA ALA A 75 -2.53 29.53 -12.26
C ALA A 75 -3.88 29.27 -11.56
N GLU A 76 -4.42 28.05 -11.67
CA GLU A 76 -5.65 27.66 -10.97
C GLU A 76 -5.52 27.65 -9.44
N ILE A 77 -4.37 27.20 -8.91
CA ILE A 77 -4.11 27.19 -7.48
C ILE A 77 -4.01 28.62 -6.94
N GLU A 78 -3.26 29.50 -7.62
CA GLU A 78 -3.11 30.90 -7.24
C GLU A 78 -4.45 31.63 -7.22
N ALA A 79 -5.28 31.42 -8.25
CA ALA A 79 -6.62 31.99 -8.32
C ALA A 79 -7.50 31.53 -7.13
N ARG A 80 -7.46 30.23 -6.76
CA ARG A 80 -8.19 29.70 -5.60
C ARG A 80 -7.69 30.26 -4.26
N ILE A 81 -6.41 30.59 -4.15
CA ILE A 81 -5.85 31.22 -2.94
C ILE A 81 -6.31 32.68 -2.85
N ALA A 82 -6.22 33.44 -3.95
CA ALA A 82 -6.64 34.84 -4.00
C ALA A 82 -8.14 34.99 -3.68
N GLY A 83 -9.00 34.13 -4.25
CA GLY A 83 -10.44 34.15 -3.99
C GLY A 83 -10.82 33.86 -2.52
N ARG A 84 -10.04 33.04 -1.81
CA ARG A 84 -10.25 32.77 -0.37
C ARG A 84 -9.81 33.90 0.54
N LYS A 85 -8.85 34.73 0.11
CA LYS A 85 -8.42 35.91 0.87
C LYS A 85 -9.37 37.10 0.71
N ALA A 86 -10.22 37.07 -0.32
CA ALA A 86 -11.17 38.13 -0.65
C ALA A 86 -12.59 37.89 -0.10
N ALA A 87 -12.83 36.74 0.53
CA ALA A 87 -14.10 36.35 1.17
C ALA A 87 -13.97 36.45 2.70
#